data_AF-A0A0P1FLI2-F1
#
_entry.id   AF-A0A0P1FLI2-F1
#
_cell.length_a   1.000
_cell.length_b   1.000
_cell.length_c   1.000
_cell.angle_alpha   90.00
_cell.angle_beta   90.00
_cell.angle_gamma   90.00
#
_symmetry.space_group_name_H-M   'P 1'
#
loop_
_entity.id
_entity.type
_entity.pdbx_description
1 polymer ?
#
loop_
_entity_poly.entity_id
_entity_poly.type
_entity_poly.pdbx_seq_one_letter_code
_entity_poly.pdbx_strand_id
1 'polypeptide(L)'
;MTTKTLTITDDTVVEWSDDGTTWASLPGAQKVSFPEEQRDYKDKTSLDSVGMHKEWSRGLIDSGEITLGCFYTKELFAAASAKKALATPTYFRVTLPIDIDQSTGDQFAWQAWISPSLPDVEVGNDLMLDIKQKVTGAVTWTQGTAAV
;
A
#
# COMPACT_ATOMS: atom_id res chain seq x y z
N MET A 1 -12.93 -15.14 22.72
CA MET A 1 -12.86 -14.57 21.36
C MET A 1 -11.56 -15.07 20.76
N THR A 2 -11.63 -15.99 19.81
CA THR A 2 -10.44 -16.54 19.15
C THR A 2 -10.05 -15.55 18.07
N THR A 3 -9.02 -14.75 18.31
CA THR A 3 -8.48 -13.84 17.29
C THR A 3 -7.91 -14.69 16.16
N LYS A 4 -8.57 -14.68 14.99
CA LYS A 4 -8.04 -15.31 13.78
C LYS A 4 -6.97 -14.38 13.22
N THR A 5 -5.74 -14.86 13.08
CA THR A 5 -4.71 -14.12 12.36
C THR A 5 -4.97 -14.29 10.87
N LEU A 6 -5.33 -13.21 10.18
CA LEU A 6 -5.43 -13.22 8.72
C LEU A 6 -4.01 -13.22 8.13
N THR A 7 -3.71 -14.25 7.37
CA THR A 7 -2.52 -14.30 6.51
C THR A 7 -2.91 -13.80 5.13
N ILE A 8 -1.99 -13.13 4.43
CA ILE A 8 -2.16 -12.86 2.99
C ILE A 8 -2.22 -14.23 2.29
N THR A 9 -3.42 -14.63 1.87
CA THR A 9 -3.69 -15.87 1.12
C THR A 9 -4.00 -15.54 -0.34
N ASP A 10 -4.18 -16.57 -1.17
CA ASP A 10 -4.59 -16.47 -2.58
C ASP A 10 -5.90 -15.68 -2.79
N ASP A 11 -6.69 -15.47 -1.74
CA ASP A 11 -7.93 -14.67 -1.77
C ASP A 11 -7.67 -13.16 -1.65
N THR A 12 -6.42 -12.74 -1.43
CA THR A 12 -6.05 -11.32 -1.37
C THR A 12 -5.99 -10.75 -2.79
N VAL A 13 -6.84 -9.78 -3.07
CA VAL A 13 -6.93 -9.17 -4.40
C VAL A 13 -6.19 -7.85 -4.41
N VAL A 14 -5.17 -7.74 -5.25
CA VAL A 14 -4.42 -6.50 -5.51
C VAL A 14 -4.82 -5.94 -6.86
N GLU A 15 -5.16 -4.66 -6.89
CA GLU A 15 -5.62 -3.96 -8.08
C GLU A 15 -4.93 -2.59 -8.21
N TRP A 16 -4.83 -2.13 -9.45
CA TRP A 16 -4.39 -0.78 -9.78
C TRP A 16 -5.38 -0.07 -10.70
N SER A 17 -5.31 1.25 -10.76
CA SER A 17 -6.17 2.08 -11.61
C SER A 17 -5.47 3.37 -12.03
N ASP A 18 -5.81 3.87 -13.23
CA ASP A 18 -5.30 5.14 -13.75
C ASP A 18 -6.13 6.35 -13.31
N ASP A 19 -7.40 6.11 -13.01
CA ASP A 19 -8.41 7.14 -12.78
C ASP A 19 -9.15 6.98 -11.43
N GLY A 20 -8.87 5.89 -10.70
CA GLY A 20 -9.52 5.54 -9.43
C GLY A 20 -10.94 4.96 -9.61
N THR A 21 -11.38 4.73 -10.85
CA THR A 21 -12.72 4.21 -11.17
C THR A 21 -12.68 2.86 -11.87
N THR A 22 -11.71 2.67 -12.78
CA THR A 22 -11.52 1.42 -13.53
C THR A 22 -10.35 0.66 -12.94
N TRP A 23 -10.64 -0.47 -12.29
CA TRP A 23 -9.67 -1.28 -11.57
C TRP A 23 -9.25 -2.49 -12.40
N ALA A 24 -7.95 -2.70 -12.54
CA ALA A 24 -7.38 -3.89 -13.15
C ALA A 24 -6.64 -4.70 -12.08
N SER A 25 -6.87 -6.01 -12.05
CA SER A 25 -6.15 -6.91 -11.15
C SER A 25 -4.67 -6.96 -11.52
N LEU A 26 -3.81 -6.99 -10.49
CA LEU A 26 -2.38 -7.11 -10.63
C LEU A 26 -1.99 -8.59 -10.45
N PRO A 27 -1.71 -9.32 -11.54
CA PRO A 27 -1.43 -10.74 -11.47
C PRO A 27 -0.08 -11.03 -10.79
N GLY A 28 -0.02 -12.11 -10.02
CA GLY A 28 1.23 -12.63 -9.47
C GLY A 28 1.80 -11.84 -8.30
N ALA A 29 0.99 -11.04 -7.59
CA ALA A 29 1.42 -10.36 -6.37
C ALA A 29 1.68 -11.40 -5.26
N GLN A 30 2.93 -11.54 -4.83
CA GLN A 30 3.33 -12.50 -3.79
C GLN A 30 3.46 -11.84 -2.42
N LYS A 31 3.94 -10.60 -2.39
CA LYS A 31 4.18 -9.85 -1.16
C LYS A 31 3.54 -8.47 -1.26
N VAL A 32 2.49 -8.26 -0.47
CA VAL A 32 1.85 -6.96 -0.30
C VAL A 32 2.40 -6.30 0.96
N SER A 33 2.93 -5.09 0.80
CA SER A 33 3.32 -4.22 1.91
C SER A 33 2.32 -3.06 1.96
N PHE A 34 1.82 -2.73 3.14
CA PHE A 34 0.91 -1.60 3.33
C PHE A 34 1.72 -0.33 3.64
N PRO A 35 1.31 0.83 3.11
CA PRO A 35 1.94 2.10 3.46
C PRO A 35 1.72 2.44 4.94
N GLU A 36 2.78 2.87 5.60
CA GLU A 36 2.75 3.35 6.98
C GLU A 36 2.78 4.87 6.99
N GLU A 37 1.74 5.51 7.52
CA GLU A 37 1.68 6.96 7.65
C GLU A 37 2.49 7.42 8.87
N GLN A 38 3.67 8.00 8.62
CA GLN A 38 4.52 8.59 9.65
C GLN A 38 4.31 10.11 9.69
N ARG A 39 3.96 10.61 10.88
CA ARG A 39 3.77 12.04 11.11
C ARG A 39 5.05 12.68 11.62
N ASP A 40 5.52 13.69 10.92
CA ASP A 40 6.58 14.56 11.41
C ASP A 40 6.06 15.47 12.54
N TYR A 41 6.91 15.76 13.52
CA TYR A 41 6.60 16.65 14.64
C TYR A 41 7.66 17.73 14.75
N LYS A 42 7.21 18.99 14.75
CA LYS A 42 8.10 20.14 14.87
C LYS A 42 8.15 20.59 16.32
N ASP A 43 9.35 20.65 16.87
CA ASP A 43 9.61 21.19 18.20
C ASP A 43 9.21 22.68 18.24
N LYS A 44 8.39 23.03 19.21
CA LYS A 44 7.92 24.40 19.49
C LYS A 44 8.11 24.79 20.95
N THR A 45 8.97 24.06 21.65
CA THR A 45 9.27 24.31 23.06
C THR A 45 9.70 25.77 23.26
N SER A 46 9.05 26.45 24.20
CA SER A 46 9.32 27.84 24.56
C SER A 46 9.77 27.94 26.03
N LEU A 47 10.26 29.12 26.43
CA LEU A 47 10.63 29.35 27.83
C LEU A 47 9.41 29.33 28.76
N ASP A 48 8.23 29.61 28.21
CA ASP A 48 6.95 29.63 28.92
C ASP A 48 6.31 28.23 29.03
N SER A 49 6.99 27.20 28.53
CA SER A 49 6.49 25.82 28.59
C SER A 49 6.34 25.34 30.03
N VAL A 50 5.09 25.07 30.42
CA VAL A 50 4.73 24.71 31.79
C VAL A 50 5.33 23.35 32.16
N GLY A 51 6.00 23.27 33.30
CA GLY A 51 6.52 22.00 33.84
C GLY A 51 7.72 21.41 33.11
N MET A 52 8.45 22.20 32.31
CA MET A 52 9.63 21.74 31.55
C MET A 52 9.32 20.60 30.56
N HIS A 53 8.07 20.51 30.09
CA HIS A 53 7.68 19.55 29.07
C HIS A 53 8.00 20.11 27.67
N LYS A 54 8.46 19.23 26.78
CA LYS A 54 8.63 19.58 25.36
C LYS A 54 7.27 19.74 24.69
N GLU A 55 7.13 20.79 23.89
CA GLU A 55 5.92 21.07 23.13
C GLU A 55 6.13 20.74 21.65
N TRP A 56 5.17 20.03 21.08
CA TRP A 56 5.24 19.54 19.71
C TRP A 56 4.08 20.08 18.88
N SER A 57 4.38 20.52 17.66
CA SER A 57 3.37 20.89 16.65
C SER A 57 3.34 19.85 15.52
N ARG A 58 2.16 19.63 14.94
CA ARG A 58 1.96 18.63 13.89
C ARG A 58 2.60 19.10 12.58
N GLY A 59 3.51 18.28 12.05
CA GLY A 59 4.14 18.46 10.74
C GLY A 59 3.38 17.75 9.62
N LEU A 60 4.09 17.54 8.52
CA LEU A 60 3.60 16.81 7.35
C LEU A 60 3.49 15.30 7.66
N ILE A 61 2.65 14.61 6.90
CA ILE A 61 2.56 13.14 6.94
C ILE A 61 3.30 12.64 5.72
N ASP A 62 4.23 11.72 5.94
CA ASP A 62 4.90 10.97 4.89
C ASP A 62 4.50 9.50 5.00
N SER A 63 4.13 8.91 3.87
CA SER A 63 3.76 7.48 3.79
C SER A 63 4.93 6.61 3.31
N GLY A 64 6.10 7.22 3.07
CA GLY A 64 7.32 6.53 2.70
C GLY A 64 7.26 5.84 1.33
N GLU A 65 8.15 4.86 1.16
CA GLU A 65 8.22 4.03 -0.03
C GLU A 65 7.91 2.58 0.32
N ILE A 66 7.03 1.97 -0.46
CA ILE A 66 6.65 0.55 -0.31
C ILE A 66 7.07 -0.22 -1.55
N THR A 67 7.31 -1.52 -1.38
CA THR A 67 7.63 -2.43 -2.50
C THR A 67 6.59 -3.53 -2.56
N LEU A 68 5.98 -3.68 -3.73
CA LEU A 68 5.08 -4.77 -4.07
C LEU A 68 5.86 -5.78 -4.91
N GLY A 69 6.09 -6.98 -4.36
CA GLY A 69 6.80 -8.05 -5.05
C GLY A 69 5.82 -8.88 -5.88
N CYS A 70 6.08 -8.97 -7.19
CA CYS A 70 5.25 -9.70 -8.15
C CYS A 70 6.10 -10.66 -8.98
N PHE A 71 5.50 -11.68 -9.58
CA PHE A 71 6.20 -12.46 -10.61
C PHE A 71 6.35 -11.67 -11.89
N TYR A 72 7.52 -11.77 -12.51
CA TYR A 72 7.77 -11.11 -13.78
C TYR A 72 6.95 -11.76 -14.89
N THR A 73 6.23 -10.91 -15.63
CA THR A 73 5.76 -11.23 -16.97
C THR A 73 6.05 -10.04 -17.87
N LYS A 74 6.27 -10.31 -19.17
CA LYS A 74 6.49 -9.25 -20.17
C LYS A 74 5.35 -8.24 -20.18
N GLU A 75 4.12 -8.73 -20.03
CA GLU A 75 2.90 -7.92 -20.03
C GLU A 75 2.81 -7.03 -18.80
N LEU A 76 3.08 -7.58 -17.60
CA LEU A 76 3.08 -6.82 -16.36
C LEU A 76 4.16 -5.75 -16.35
N PHE A 77 5.36 -6.06 -16.86
CA PHE A 77 6.44 -5.08 -16.96
C PHE A 77 6.09 -3.94 -17.92
N ALA A 78 5.50 -4.26 -19.08
CA ALA A 78 5.04 -3.26 -20.04
C ALA A 78 3.95 -2.36 -19.44
N ALA A 79 2.98 -2.95 -18.72
CA ALA A 79 1.93 -2.21 -18.02
C ALA A 79 2.52 -1.29 -16.93
N ALA A 80 3.44 -1.80 -16.10
CA ALA A 80 4.13 -1.01 -15.08
C ALA A 80 5.01 0.10 -15.70
N SER A 81 5.63 -0.13 -16.84
CA SER A 81 6.38 0.90 -17.55
C SER A 81 5.48 2.01 -18.09
N ALA A 82 4.32 1.66 -18.65
CA ALA A 82 3.32 2.64 -19.09
C ALA A 82 2.78 3.48 -17.93
N LYS A 83 2.49 2.83 -16.80
CA LYS A 83 2.01 3.47 -15.57
C LYS A 83 3.04 4.42 -14.97
N LYS A 84 4.35 4.09 -15.03
CA LYS A 84 5.44 5.00 -14.64
C LYS A 84 5.47 6.28 -15.49
N ALA A 85 5.09 6.18 -16.76
CA ALA A 85 5.11 7.31 -17.68
C ALA A 85 3.89 8.24 -17.54
N LEU A 86 2.90 7.88 -16.71
CA LEU A 86 1.73 8.72 -16.46
C LEU A 86 2.12 10.01 -15.75
N ALA A 87 1.42 11.10 -16.09
CA ALA A 87 1.54 12.38 -15.40
C ALA A 87 0.77 12.43 -14.07
N THR A 88 0.00 11.38 -13.77
CA THR A 88 -0.80 11.23 -12.55
C THR A 88 -0.34 10.00 -11.78
N PRO A 89 -0.42 10.03 -10.43
CA PRO A 89 -0.10 8.85 -9.63
C PRO A 89 -1.12 7.74 -9.92
N THR A 90 -0.65 6.50 -9.87
CA THR A 90 -1.49 5.31 -10.03
C THR A 90 -2.23 5.03 -8.73
N TYR A 91 -3.51 4.71 -8.81
CA TYR A 91 -4.31 4.28 -7.67
C TYR A 91 -4.09 2.80 -7.41
N PHE A 92 -3.94 2.42 -6.15
CA PHE A 92 -3.80 1.05 -5.69
C PHE A 92 -4.92 0.71 -4.74
N ARG A 93 -5.36 -0.54 -4.81
CA ARG A 93 -6.37 -1.09 -3.91
C ARG A 93 -6.02 -2.53 -3.58
N VAL A 94 -6.08 -2.85 -2.29
CA VAL A 94 -5.87 -4.19 -1.78
C VAL A 94 -7.09 -4.57 -0.97
N THR A 95 -7.70 -5.69 -1.32
CA THR A 95 -8.81 -6.28 -0.58
C THR A 95 -8.30 -7.54 0.11
N LEU A 96 -8.36 -7.55 1.44
CA LEU A 96 -7.98 -8.69 2.27
C LEU A 96 -9.03 -9.81 2.21
N PRO A 97 -8.68 -11.05 2.58
CA PRO A 97 -9.65 -12.12 2.77
C PRO A 97 -10.65 -11.78 3.89
N ILE A 98 -11.83 -12.38 3.82
CA ILE A 98 -12.93 -12.20 4.77
C ILE A 98 -12.53 -12.75 6.16
N ASP A 99 -12.78 -11.96 7.22
CA ASP A 99 -12.66 -12.42 8.61
C ASP A 99 -13.93 -13.11 9.12
N ILE A 100 -13.85 -13.81 10.24
CA ILE A 100 -14.92 -14.66 10.79
C ILE A 100 -16.26 -13.93 11.00
N ASP A 101 -16.21 -12.62 11.25
CA ASP A 101 -17.38 -11.79 11.54
C ASP A 101 -17.76 -10.87 10.35
N GLN A 102 -17.24 -11.14 9.15
CA GLN A 102 -17.45 -10.30 7.97
C GLN A 102 -18.07 -11.06 6.78
N SER A 103 -18.78 -10.33 5.93
CA SER A 103 -19.31 -10.78 4.64
C SER A 103 -18.53 -10.21 3.44
N THR A 104 -17.69 -9.20 3.66
CA THR A 104 -16.68 -8.72 2.70
C THR A 104 -15.36 -8.47 3.42
N GLY A 105 -14.23 -8.59 2.72
CA GLY A 105 -12.93 -8.30 3.30
C GLY A 105 -12.66 -6.81 3.46
N ASP A 106 -11.71 -6.48 4.34
CA ASP A 106 -11.21 -5.12 4.52
C ASP A 106 -10.49 -4.61 3.27
N GLN A 107 -10.69 -3.34 2.96
CA GLN A 107 -10.11 -2.71 1.77
C GLN A 107 -9.18 -1.56 2.16
N PHE A 108 -7.98 -1.58 1.60
CA PHE A 108 -7.00 -0.50 1.67
C PHE A 108 -6.85 0.11 0.29
N ALA A 109 -6.89 1.45 0.20
CA ALA A 109 -6.67 2.17 -1.04
C ALA A 109 -5.74 3.36 -0.83
N TRP A 110 -4.86 3.60 -1.79
CA TRP A 110 -3.90 4.70 -1.79
C TRP A 110 -3.49 5.08 -3.22
N GLN A 111 -2.71 6.15 -3.37
CA GLN A 111 -2.12 6.54 -4.65
C GLN A 111 -0.60 6.48 -4.54
N ALA A 112 0.09 6.13 -5.62
CA ALA A 112 1.54 6.11 -5.63
C ALA A 112 2.16 6.33 -7.01
N TRP A 113 3.37 6.87 -7.00
CA TRP A 113 4.25 6.89 -8.16
C TRP A 113 5.04 5.60 -8.21
N ILE A 114 5.07 4.96 -9.37
CA ILE A 114 5.66 3.63 -9.48
C ILE A 114 7.02 3.65 -10.18
N SER A 115 7.87 2.72 -9.79
CA SER A 115 9.15 2.45 -10.42
C SER A 115 9.37 0.93 -10.45
N PRO A 116 9.12 0.27 -11.61
CA PRO A 116 9.40 -1.14 -11.75
C PRO A 116 10.92 -1.37 -11.69
N SER A 117 11.31 -2.43 -10.98
CA SER A 117 12.68 -2.86 -10.76
C SER A 117 12.72 -4.38 -10.88
N LEU A 118 13.75 -4.92 -11.54
CA LEU A 118 13.99 -6.36 -11.58
C LEU A 118 15.06 -6.66 -10.53
N PRO A 119 14.70 -7.21 -9.35
CA PRO A 119 15.70 -7.62 -8.37
C PRO A 119 16.47 -8.85 -8.90
N ASP A 120 17.73 -9.00 -8.51
CA ASP A 120 18.55 -10.20 -8.77
C ASP A 120 18.15 -11.36 -7.83
N VAL A 121 16.85 -11.53 -7.59
CA VAL A 121 16.28 -12.54 -6.71
C VAL A 121 15.27 -13.34 -7.51
N GLU A 122 15.45 -14.66 -7.50
CA GLU A 122 14.53 -15.62 -8.08
C GLU A 122 13.82 -16.36 -6.95
N VAL A 123 12.52 -16.62 -7.12
CA VAL A 123 11.74 -17.45 -6.19
C VAL A 123 11.25 -18.65 -6.98
N GLY A 124 11.70 -19.86 -6.61
CA GLY A 124 11.28 -21.08 -7.30
C GLY A 124 11.74 -21.17 -8.76
N ASN A 125 12.83 -20.49 -9.14
CA ASN A 125 13.32 -20.29 -10.51
C ASN A 125 12.47 -19.35 -11.39
N ASP A 126 11.49 -18.65 -10.80
CA ASP A 126 10.76 -17.60 -11.49
C ASP A 126 11.39 -16.22 -11.19
N LEU A 127 11.50 -15.41 -12.24
CA LEU A 127 12.03 -14.04 -12.14
C LEU A 127 11.02 -13.16 -11.40
N MET A 128 11.50 -12.37 -10.45
CA MET A 128 10.67 -11.41 -9.73
C MET A 128 10.63 -10.03 -10.41
N LEU A 129 9.55 -9.31 -10.18
CA LEU A 129 9.35 -7.92 -10.54
C LEU A 129 8.92 -7.15 -9.29
N ASP A 130 9.79 -6.25 -8.84
CA ASP A 130 9.49 -5.34 -7.73
C ASP A 130 8.90 -4.05 -8.28
N ILE A 131 7.66 -3.76 -7.89
CA ILE A 131 7.02 -2.47 -8.14
C ILE A 131 7.27 -1.61 -6.91
N LYS A 132 8.29 -0.75 -6.99
CA LYS A 132 8.56 0.25 -5.96
C LYS A 132 7.55 1.38 -6.09
N GLN A 133 6.89 1.72 -5.00
CA GLN A 133 5.82 2.71 -4.96
C GLN A 133 6.20 3.81 -3.99
N LYS A 134 6.21 5.05 -4.46
CA LYS A 134 6.31 6.24 -3.61
C LYS A 134 4.91 6.77 -3.38
N VAL A 135 4.38 6.52 -2.18
CA VAL A 135 2.98 6.78 -1.85
C VAL A 135 2.74 8.28 -1.78
N THR A 136 1.57 8.72 -2.26
CA THR A 136 1.15 10.11 -2.24
C THR A 136 -0.33 10.20 -1.87
N GLY A 137 -0.70 11.28 -1.17
CA GLY A 137 -2.04 11.42 -0.63
C GLY A 137 -2.26 10.60 0.65
N ALA A 138 -3.52 10.46 1.03
CA ALA A 138 -3.92 9.73 2.23
C ALA A 138 -4.15 8.25 1.92
N VAL A 139 -3.82 7.40 2.88
CA VAL A 139 -4.18 5.98 2.85
C VAL A 139 -5.58 5.82 3.44
N THR A 140 -6.51 5.25 2.68
CA THR A 140 -7.88 5.01 3.14
C THR A 140 -8.09 3.53 3.45
N TRP A 141 -8.58 3.25 4.65
CA TRP A 141 -9.06 1.92 5.05
C TRP A 141 -10.58 1.94 5.14
N THR A 142 -11.21 0.93 4.53
CA THR A 142 -12.65 0.68 4.61
C THR A 142 -12.84 -0.69 5.22
N GLN A 143 -13.52 -0.74 6.37
CA GLN A 143 -13.84 -2.00 7.04
C GLN A 143 -14.81 -2.83 6.18
N GLY A 144 -14.56 -4.13 6.14
CA GLY A 144 -15.45 -5.13 5.57
C GLY A 144 -16.83 -5.12 6.24
N THR A 145 -17.86 -5.50 5.49
CA THR A 145 -19.24 -5.52 5.95
C THR A 145 -19.39 -6.62 7.01
N ALA A 146 -20.08 -6.35 8.11
CA ALA A 146 -20.38 -7.38 9.11
C ALA A 146 -21.20 -8.52 8.50
N ALA A 147 -20.93 -9.76 8.89
CA ALA A 147 -21.82 -10.88 8.60
C ALA A 147 -23.09 -10.73 9.46
N VAL A 148 -24.27 -10.97 8.85
CA VAL A 148 -25.57 -11.01 9.56
C VAL A 148 -25.77 -12.38 10.19
#